data_AF-A0A9D1MW19-F1
#
_entry.id   AF-A0A9D1MW19-F1
#
_cell.length_a   1.000
_cell.length_b   1.000
_cell.length_c   1.000
_cell.angle_alpha   90.00
_cell.angle_beta   90.00
_cell.angle_gamma   90.00
#
_symmetry.space_group_name_H-M   'P 1'
#
loop_
_entity.id
_entity.type
_entity.pdbx_description
1 polymer ?
#
loop_
_entity_poly.entity_id
_entity_poly.type
_entity_poly.pdbx_seq_one_letter_code
_entity_poly.pdbx_strand_id
1 'polypeptide(L)'
;MKYCSHCGAQIDDKAVICIKCGCACTAAPVESDKNETNQVLGTIAMILMIISCGTVLLSAIYVPITMAISKTVVWYQILEMDQTGTVDLNQFNAVYTIVTILSFFLCLLPLAWRIPMTVSVSKKTRKQQPVSVGMKVCTLIFVNLIAGILLLCMNNKEETNEILR
;
A
#
# COMPACT_ATOMS: atom_id res chain seq x y z
N MET A 1 37.04 -21.49 5.15
CA MET A 1 37.61 -22.13 3.95
C MET A 1 36.69 -23.26 3.50
N LYS A 2 35.79 -22.97 2.56
CA LYS A 2 34.87 -23.95 1.97
C LYS A 2 35.45 -24.56 0.70
N TYR A 3 35.00 -25.77 0.38
CA TYR A 3 35.32 -26.45 -0.87
C TYR A 3 34.02 -26.75 -1.60
N CYS A 4 34.03 -26.63 -2.92
CA CYS A 4 32.87 -26.98 -3.73
C CYS A 4 32.59 -28.48 -3.63
N SER A 5 31.35 -28.86 -3.30
CA SER A 5 30.92 -30.25 -3.19
C SER A 5 30.95 -31.02 -4.51
N HIS A 6 30.90 -30.31 -5.64
CA HIS A 6 30.88 -30.92 -6.96
C HIS A 6 32.28 -31.06 -7.58
N CYS A 7 33.17 -30.07 -7.41
CA CYS A 7 34.47 -30.05 -8.08
C CYS A 7 35.69 -30.01 -7.14
N GLY A 8 35.48 -29.95 -5.82
CA GLY A 8 36.56 -29.93 -4.83
C GLY A 8 37.44 -28.69 -4.84
N ALA A 9 37.14 -27.68 -5.68
CA ALA A 9 37.90 -26.43 -5.72
C ALA A 9 37.68 -25.64 -4.42
N GLN A 10 38.75 -25.02 -3.92
CA GLN A 10 38.67 -24.10 -2.80
C GLN A 10 37.89 -22.84 -3.25
N ILE A 11 36.86 -22.51 -2.50
CA ILE A 11 35.96 -21.39 -2.80
C ILE A 11 36.00 -20.39 -1.64
N ASP A 12 35.84 -19.12 -1.98
CA ASP A 12 35.72 -18.06 -0.99
C ASP A 12 34.45 -18.29 -0.15
N ASP A 13 34.53 -18.02 1.16
CA ASP A 13 33.44 -18.31 2.10
C ASP A 13 32.17 -17.50 1.80
N LYS A 14 32.25 -16.47 0.93
CA LYS A 14 31.13 -15.64 0.44
C LYS A 14 30.69 -15.93 -1.01
N ALA A 15 31.30 -16.90 -1.70
CA ALA A 15 30.95 -17.19 -3.08
C ALA A 15 29.64 -17.98 -3.18
N VAL A 16 28.64 -17.43 -3.86
CA VAL A 16 27.33 -18.08 -4.10
C VAL A 16 27.41 -19.13 -5.21
N ILE A 17 28.38 -18.97 -6.13
CA ILE A 17 28.55 -19.81 -7.31
C ILE A 17 30.03 -20.18 -7.45
N CYS A 18 30.32 -21.44 -7.74
CA CYS A 18 31.68 -21.89 -7.99
C CYS A 18 32.15 -21.42 -9.38
N ILE A 19 33.23 -20.65 -9.42
CA ILE A 19 33.85 -20.18 -10.68
C ILE A 19 34.43 -21.31 -11.56
N LYS A 20 34.71 -22.50 -11.01
CA LYS A 20 35.25 -23.64 -11.79
C LYS A 20 34.18 -24.53 -12.43
N CYS A 21 33.08 -24.79 -11.74
CA CYS A 21 32.06 -25.74 -12.21
C CYS A 21 30.66 -25.15 -12.35
N GLY A 22 30.44 -23.88 -12.00
CA GLY A 22 29.14 -23.22 -12.07
C GLY A 22 28.11 -23.71 -11.06
N CYS A 23 28.42 -24.71 -10.22
CA CYS A 23 27.49 -25.19 -9.20
C CYS A 23 27.30 -24.15 -8.09
N ALA A 24 26.06 -23.99 -7.64
CA ALA A 24 25.73 -23.17 -6.48
C ALA A 24 26.45 -23.72 -5.25
N CYS A 25 27.23 -22.86 -4.62
CA CYS A 25 27.90 -23.18 -3.36
C CYS A 25 26.89 -22.87 -2.26
N THR A 26 26.51 -23.87 -1.46
CA THR A 26 25.58 -23.74 -0.33
C THR A 26 26.26 -22.96 0.81
N ALA A 27 26.44 -21.67 0.58
CA ALA A 27 27.19 -20.77 1.42
C ALA A 27 26.75 -19.31 1.18
N ALA A 28 25.47 -19.08 0.94
CA ALA A 28 24.94 -17.76 1.22
C ALA A 28 25.11 -17.49 2.73
N PRO A 29 25.43 -16.25 3.14
CA PRO A 29 25.32 -15.86 4.53
C PRO A 29 23.92 -16.25 5.00
N VAL A 30 23.86 -16.88 6.17
CA VAL A 30 22.59 -17.06 6.86
C VAL A 30 22.09 -15.65 7.16
N GLU A 31 21.25 -15.11 6.27
CA GLU A 31 20.34 -14.03 6.60
C GLU A 31 19.27 -14.62 7.52
N SER A 32 19.69 -14.88 8.75
CA SER A 32 18.84 -15.17 9.90
C SER A 32 18.08 -13.89 10.22
N ASP A 33 17.00 -13.64 9.48
CA ASP A 33 15.71 -13.22 10.06
C ASP A 33 14.57 -13.06 9.05
N LYS A 34 14.70 -13.57 7.82
CA LYS A 34 13.70 -13.38 6.77
C LYS A 34 12.28 -13.82 7.14
N ASN A 35 12.13 -14.79 8.04
CA ASN A 35 10.81 -15.24 8.47
C ASN A 35 10.12 -14.16 9.32
N GLU A 36 10.82 -13.63 10.31
CA GLU A 36 10.32 -12.56 11.17
C GLU A 36 10.10 -11.28 10.35
N THR A 37 11.03 -10.94 9.44
CA THR A 37 10.89 -9.75 8.58
C THR A 37 9.64 -9.81 7.71
N ASN A 38 9.34 -10.96 7.09
CA ASN A 38 8.13 -11.14 6.27
C ASN A 38 6.83 -11.05 7.11
N GLN A 39 6.86 -11.57 8.34
CA GLN A 39 5.74 -11.46 9.27
C GLN A 39 5.49 -10.01 9.70
N VAL A 40 6.56 -9.27 10.01
CA VAL A 40 6.52 -7.85 10.33
C VAL A 40 6.04 -7.03 9.14
N LEU A 41 6.54 -7.30 7.92
CA LEU A 41 6.14 -6.60 6.68
C LEU A 41 4.64 -6.76 6.39
N GLY A 42 4.10 -7.97 6.56
CA GLY A 42 2.67 -8.24 6.39
C GLY A 42 1.80 -7.54 7.44
N THR A 43 2.30 -7.43 8.67
CA THR A 43 1.63 -6.71 9.76
C THR A 43 1.61 -5.20 9.50
N ILE A 44 2.75 -4.64 9.08
CA ILE A 44 2.87 -3.23 8.68
C ILE A 44 1.91 -2.92 7.51
N ALA A 45 1.84 -3.79 6.50
CA ALA A 45 0.92 -3.60 5.38
C ALA A 45 -0.55 -3.55 5.82
N MET A 46 -0.97 -4.41 6.77
CA MET A 46 -2.32 -4.35 7.34
C MET A 46 -2.58 -3.05 8.13
N ILE A 47 -1.61 -2.60 8.93
CA ILE A 47 -1.74 -1.35 9.69
C ILE A 47 -1.87 -0.15 8.75
N LEU A 48 -1.03 -0.08 7.71
CA LEU A 48 -1.10 0.98 6.69
C LEU A 48 -2.45 0.99 5.99
N MET A 49 -3.05 -0.17 5.76
CA MET A 49 -4.37 -0.30 5.14
C MET A 49 -5.50 0.22 6.05
N ILE A 50 -5.41 -0.03 7.36
CA ILE A 50 -6.37 0.50 8.35
C ILE A 50 -6.26 2.02 8.48
N ILE A 51 -5.03 2.55 8.57
CA ILE A 51 -4.77 4.00 8.62
C ILE A 51 -5.30 4.70 7.36
N SER A 52 -5.11 4.08 6.19
CA SER A 52 -5.62 4.59 4.91
C SER A 52 -7.16 4.61 4.85
N CYS A 53 -7.84 3.73 5.60
CA CYS A 53 -9.29 3.76 5.74
C CYS A 53 -9.73 4.87 6.70
N GLY A 54 -9.06 5.01 7.84
CA GLY A 54 -9.37 6.04 8.85
C GLY A 54 -9.20 7.46 8.33
N THR A 55 -8.15 7.72 7.54
CA THR A 55 -7.93 9.03 6.91
C THR A 55 -9.03 9.40 5.91
N VAL A 56 -9.57 8.44 5.14
CA VAL A 56 -10.70 8.71 4.25
C VAL A 56 -11.96 9.05 5.03
N LEU A 57 -12.26 8.33 6.12
CA LEU A 57 -13.40 8.64 6.99
C LEU A 57 -13.28 10.02 7.63
N LEU A 58 -12.09 10.38 8.12
CA LEU A 58 -11.83 11.71 8.66
C LEU A 58 -11.97 12.79 7.59
N SER A 59 -11.48 12.57 6.37
CA SER A 59 -11.65 13.52 5.26
C SER A 59 -13.12 13.70 4.86
N ALA A 60 -13.91 12.62 4.86
CA ALA A 60 -15.33 12.66 4.54
C ALA A 60 -16.15 13.47 5.56
N ILE A 61 -15.67 13.59 6.80
CA ILE A 61 -16.28 14.40 7.87
C ILE A 61 -15.68 15.81 7.91
N TYR A 62 -14.37 15.95 7.69
CA TYR A 62 -13.66 17.23 7.73
C TYR A 62 -14.03 18.15 6.57
N VAL A 63 -14.20 17.60 5.36
CA VAL A 63 -14.64 18.37 4.18
C VAL A 63 -15.98 19.07 4.47
N PRO A 64 -17.10 18.39 4.80
CA PRO A 64 -18.38 19.08 5.04
C PRO A 64 -18.33 20.06 6.22
N ILE A 65 -17.52 19.80 7.25
CA ILE A 65 -17.33 20.74 8.37
C ILE A 65 -16.66 22.03 7.88
N THR A 66 -15.56 21.93 7.13
CA THR A 66 -14.88 23.12 6.56
C THR A 66 -15.75 23.84 5.53
N MET A 67 -16.64 23.13 4.81
CA MET A 67 -17.62 23.73 3.89
C MET A 67 -18.72 24.50 4.61
N ALA A 68 -19.24 23.95 5.70
CA ALA A 68 -20.22 24.62 6.55
C ALA A 68 -19.62 25.92 7.13
N ILE A 69 -18.39 25.83 7.63
CA ILE A 69 -17.66 26.99 8.15
C ILE A 69 -17.40 28.01 7.03
N SER A 70 -16.92 27.59 5.85
CA SER A 70 -16.67 28.50 4.72
C SER A 70 -17.94 29.22 4.25
N LYS A 71 -19.08 28.52 4.20
CA LYS A 71 -20.38 29.15 3.90
C LYS A 71 -20.77 30.15 4.97
N THR A 72 -20.63 29.81 6.25
CA THR A 72 -20.95 30.73 7.34
C THR A 72 -20.01 31.92 7.39
N VAL A 73 -18.71 31.74 7.10
CA VAL A 73 -17.71 32.81 7.06
C VAL A 73 -17.95 33.71 5.86
N VAL A 74 -18.27 33.18 4.68
CA VAL A 74 -18.66 33.97 3.51
C VAL A 74 -19.98 34.70 3.76
N TRP A 75 -20.99 34.05 4.37
CA TRP A 75 -22.24 34.71 4.77
C TRP A 75 -22.00 35.84 5.78
N TYR A 76 -21.13 35.60 6.75
CA TYR A 76 -20.73 36.58 7.76
C TYR A 76 -19.95 37.74 7.14
N GLN A 77 -19.02 37.47 6.21
CA GLN A 77 -18.27 38.48 5.46
C GLN A 77 -19.15 39.27 4.47
N ILE A 78 -20.22 38.69 3.94
CA ILE A 78 -21.19 39.36 3.04
C ILE A 78 -22.07 40.36 3.80
N LEU A 79 -22.32 40.17 5.10
CA LEU A 79 -23.11 41.12 5.89
C LEU A 79 -22.41 42.47 6.14
N GLU A 80 -21.12 42.61 5.81
CA GLU A 80 -20.33 43.81 6.07
C GLU A 80 -19.79 44.55 4.82
N MET A 81 -19.91 44.01 3.59
CA MET A 81 -19.27 44.61 2.40
C MET A 81 -20.17 44.57 1.15
N ASP A 82 -20.91 45.66 0.91
CA ASP A 82 -21.50 45.98 -0.40
C ASP A 82 -20.48 46.75 -1.25
N GLN A 83 -19.90 46.08 -2.25
CA GLN A 83 -19.36 46.59 -3.53
C GLN A 83 -18.21 45.68 -3.99
N THR A 84 -18.53 44.69 -4.82
CA THR A 84 -17.85 44.41 -6.11
C THR A 84 -18.34 43.09 -6.68
N GLY A 85 -18.92 43.15 -7.89
CA GLY A 85 -19.00 42.03 -8.83
C GLY A 85 -19.90 40.87 -8.42
N THR A 86 -21.11 40.84 -8.98
CA THR A 86 -22.04 39.71 -8.87
C THR A 86 -21.46 38.46 -9.54
N VAL A 87 -20.74 37.65 -8.79
CA VAL A 87 -20.71 36.21 -9.05
C VAL A 87 -22.02 35.66 -8.53
N ASP A 88 -22.86 35.10 -9.40
CA ASP A 88 -24.12 34.50 -9.00
C ASP A 88 -23.86 33.46 -7.90
N LEU A 89 -24.24 33.78 -6.66
CA LEU A 89 -24.05 32.94 -5.47
C LEU A 89 -24.59 31.52 -5.70
N ASN A 90 -25.66 31.39 -6.48
CA ASN A 90 -26.23 30.12 -6.90
C ASN A 90 -25.33 29.34 -7.87
N GLN A 91 -24.63 30.01 -8.78
CA GLN A 91 -23.73 29.35 -9.73
C GLN A 91 -22.46 28.82 -9.03
N PHE A 92 -21.87 29.61 -8.12
CA PHE A 92 -20.73 29.16 -7.32
C PHE A 92 -21.10 27.98 -6.41
N ASN A 93 -22.24 28.10 -5.72
CA ASN A 93 -22.75 27.05 -4.84
C ASN A 93 -23.10 25.76 -5.61
N ALA A 94 -23.68 25.87 -6.81
CA ALA A 94 -23.99 24.71 -7.65
C ALA A 94 -22.71 23.98 -8.12
N VAL A 95 -21.73 24.71 -8.65
CA VAL A 95 -20.44 24.12 -9.12
C VAL A 95 -19.73 23.41 -7.97
N TYR A 96 -19.66 24.04 -6.80
CA TYR A 96 -19.04 23.47 -5.61
C TYR A 96 -19.77 22.21 -5.10
N THR A 97 -21.11 22.21 -5.12
CA THR A 97 -21.91 21.04 -4.73
C THR A 97 -21.72 19.88 -5.71
N ILE A 98 -21.56 20.16 -7.01
CA ILE A 98 -21.27 19.13 -8.02
C ILE A 98 -19.87 18.53 -7.83
N VAL A 99 -18.85 19.37 -7.63
CA VAL A 99 -17.44 18.92 -7.43
C VAL A 99 -17.31 18.02 -6.20
N THR A 100 -18.02 18.34 -5.13
CA THR A 100 -18.01 17.57 -3.88
C THR A 100 -18.69 16.23 -3.99
N ILE A 101 -19.86 16.19 -4.65
CA ILE A 101 -20.57 14.96 -4.97
C ILE A 101 -19.69 14.07 -5.85
N LEU A 102 -19.09 14.61 -6.92
CA LEU A 102 -18.19 13.86 -7.80
C LEU A 102 -16.98 13.29 -7.05
N SER A 103 -16.37 14.08 -6.15
CA SER A 103 -15.24 13.64 -5.33
C SER A 103 -15.64 12.53 -4.36
N PHE A 104 -16.84 12.60 -3.78
CA PHE A 104 -17.38 11.55 -2.90
C PHE A 104 -17.61 10.24 -3.67
N PHE A 105 -18.22 10.31 -4.86
CA PHE A 105 -18.44 9.13 -5.72
C PHE A 105 -17.11 8.50 -6.20
N LEU A 106 -16.12 9.32 -6.58
CA LEU A 106 -14.80 8.83 -6.96
C LEU A 106 -14.03 8.20 -5.79
N CYS A 107 -14.26 8.64 -4.55
CA CYS A 107 -13.69 8.00 -3.36
C CYS A 107 -14.45 6.73 -2.92
N LEU A 108 -15.76 6.64 -3.21
CA LEU A 108 -16.59 5.48 -2.86
C LEU A 108 -16.23 4.22 -3.67
N LEU A 109 -15.88 4.35 -4.96
CA LEU A 109 -15.49 3.21 -5.80
C LEU A 109 -14.27 2.45 -5.25
N PRO A 110 -13.14 3.12 -4.95
CA PRO A 110 -12.00 2.50 -4.28
C PRO A 110 -12.36 1.94 -2.91
N LEU A 111 -13.25 2.58 -2.14
CA LEU A 111 -13.66 2.12 -0.81
C LEU A 111 -14.47 0.83 -0.84
N ALA A 112 -15.44 0.73 -1.76
CA ALA A 112 -16.29 -0.46 -1.89
C ALA A 112 -15.48 -1.71 -2.28
N TRP A 113 -14.44 -1.53 -3.11
CA TRP A 113 -13.53 -2.62 -3.52
C TRP A 113 -12.37 -2.85 -2.53
N ARG A 114 -12.01 -1.84 -1.72
CA ARG A 114 -11.00 -1.99 -0.66
C ARG A 114 -11.43 -3.06 0.35
N ILE A 115 -12.69 -3.08 0.78
CA ILE A 115 -13.20 -4.01 1.80
C ILE A 115 -12.93 -5.50 1.48
N PRO A 116 -13.33 -6.04 0.31
CA PRO A 116 -13.05 -7.44 -0.03
C PRO A 116 -11.55 -7.74 -0.17
N MET A 117 -10.77 -6.76 -0.67
CA MET A 117 -9.32 -6.94 -0.78
C MET A 117 -8.64 -6.98 0.59
N THR A 118 -9.04 -6.11 1.53
CA THR A 118 -8.50 -6.09 2.90
C THR A 118 -8.77 -7.42 3.59
N VAL A 119 -10.01 -7.91 3.53
CA VAL A 119 -10.39 -9.18 4.19
C VAL A 119 -9.65 -10.38 3.59
N SER A 120 -9.43 -10.38 2.27
CA SER A 120 -8.69 -11.44 1.58
C SER A 120 -7.20 -11.42 1.97
N VAL A 121 -6.56 -10.23 2.03
CA VAL A 121 -5.18 -10.09 2.53
C VAL A 121 -5.10 -10.51 4.00
N SER A 122 -5.97 -10.00 4.88
CA SER A 122 -5.95 -10.33 6.31
C SER A 122 -6.11 -11.83 6.58
N LYS A 123 -6.95 -12.54 5.80
CA LYS A 123 -7.09 -14.00 5.90
C LYS A 123 -5.82 -14.73 5.44
N LYS A 124 -5.16 -14.27 4.38
CA LYS A 124 -3.94 -14.90 3.83
C LYS A 124 -2.70 -14.61 4.68
N THR A 125 -2.54 -13.38 5.16
CA THR A 125 -1.45 -13.00 6.07
C THR A 125 -1.54 -13.75 7.40
N ARG A 126 -2.75 -14.00 7.93
CA ARG A 126 -2.94 -14.83 9.13
C ARG A 126 -2.60 -16.30 8.93
N LYS A 127 -2.76 -16.82 7.71
CA LYS A 127 -2.45 -18.22 7.36
C LYS A 127 -1.01 -18.42 6.84
N GLN A 128 -0.19 -17.35 6.80
CA GLN A 128 1.16 -17.36 6.21
C GLN A 128 1.23 -17.96 4.79
N GLN A 129 0.17 -17.81 4.00
CA GLN A 129 0.14 -18.29 2.62
C GLN A 129 0.62 -17.19 1.67
N PRO A 130 1.31 -17.53 0.57
CA PRO A 130 1.74 -16.53 -0.39
C PRO A 130 0.53 -15.81 -0.99
N VAL A 131 0.66 -14.49 -1.02
CA VAL A 131 -0.33 -13.60 -1.62
C VAL A 131 -0.08 -13.52 -3.12
N SER A 132 -1.10 -13.84 -3.93
CA SER A 132 -1.05 -13.74 -5.39
C SER A 132 -0.57 -12.35 -5.83
N VAL A 133 0.33 -12.30 -6.82
CA VAL A 133 0.88 -11.05 -7.37
C VAL A 133 -0.19 -10.06 -7.83
N GLY A 134 -1.33 -10.54 -8.36
CA GLY A 134 -2.46 -9.68 -8.73
C GLY A 134 -3.09 -8.97 -7.54
N MET A 135 -3.10 -9.62 -6.37
CA MET A 135 -3.56 -9.01 -5.12
C MET A 135 -2.67 -7.84 -4.68
N LYS A 136 -1.36 -7.95 -4.93
CA LYS A 136 -0.34 -6.95 -4.59
C LYS A 136 -0.45 -5.71 -5.49
N VAL A 137 -0.64 -5.92 -6.80
CA VAL A 137 -0.79 -4.83 -7.78
C VAL A 137 -2.05 -4.01 -7.49
N CYS A 138 -3.18 -4.66 -7.17
CA CYS A 138 -4.41 -3.95 -6.82
C CYS A 138 -4.28 -3.12 -5.54
N THR A 139 -3.48 -3.56 -4.56
CA THR A 139 -3.23 -2.76 -3.34
C THR A 139 -2.34 -1.55 -3.62
N LEU A 140 -1.40 -1.66 -4.56
CA LEU A 140 -0.54 -0.57 -5.05
C LEU A 140 -1.36 0.56 -5.70
N ILE A 141 -2.30 0.21 -6.57
CA ILE A 141 -3.09 1.18 -7.37
C ILE A 141 -4.20 1.82 -6.54
N PHE A 142 -4.90 1.05 -5.70
CA PHE A 142 -6.12 1.53 -5.05
C PHE A 142 -5.94 1.96 -3.60
N VAL A 143 -4.85 1.57 -2.94
CA VAL A 143 -4.72 1.73 -1.48
C VAL A 143 -3.51 2.57 -1.12
N ASN A 144 -2.30 2.09 -1.40
CA ASN A 144 -1.08 2.82 -1.11
C ASN A 144 0.12 2.17 -1.83
N LEU A 145 0.88 2.96 -2.58
CA LEU A 145 2.07 2.52 -3.31
C LEU A 145 3.13 1.92 -2.37
N ILE A 146 3.31 2.52 -1.19
CA ILE A 146 4.29 2.06 -0.19
C ILE A 146 3.93 0.67 0.33
N ALA A 147 2.64 0.42 0.64
CA ALA A 147 2.17 -0.87 1.14
C ALA A 147 2.32 -1.97 0.07
N GLY A 148 2.04 -1.68 -1.19
CA GLY A 148 2.18 -2.66 -2.26
C GLY A 148 3.63 -2.96 -2.65
N ILE A 149 4.55 -2.00 -2.57
CA ILE A 149 5.99 -2.26 -2.75
C ILE A 149 6.53 -3.13 -1.61
N LEU A 150 6.15 -2.81 -0.35
CA LEU A 150 6.49 -3.66 0.80
C LEU A 150 6.01 -5.10 0.58
N LEU A 151 4.78 -5.27 0.08
CA LEU A 151 4.17 -6.57 -0.17
C LEU A 151 4.86 -7.32 -1.33
N LEU A 152 5.39 -6.61 -2.34
CA LEU A 152 6.15 -7.19 -3.45
C LEU A 152 7.54 -7.66 -3.03
N CYS A 153 8.21 -6.93 -2.13
CA CYS A 153 9.52 -7.32 -1.58
C CYS A 153 9.46 -8.50 -0.62
N MET A 154 8.27 -8.98 -0.23
CA MET A 154 8.12 -10.22 0.53
C MET A 154 8.50 -11.42 -0.33
N ASN A 155 9.62 -12.08 -0.02
CA ASN A 155 10.01 -13.32 -0.70
C ASN A 155 9.01 -14.43 -0.40
N ASN A 156 8.39 -14.97 -1.45
CA ASN A 156 7.49 -16.13 -1.32
C ASN A 156 8.36 -17.36 -1.01
N LYS A 157 8.25 -17.89 0.20
CA LYS A 157 8.99 -19.11 0.62
C LYS A 157 8.66 -20.34 -0.24
N GLU A 158 7.58 -20.31 -1.02
CA GLU A 158 7.18 -21.40 -1.91
C GLU A 158 8.08 -21.52 -3.16
N GLU A 159 8.52 -20.42 -3.79
CA GLU A 159 9.47 -20.50 -4.91
C GLU A 159 10.81 -21.09 -4.49
N THR A 160 11.24 -20.85 -3.25
CA THR A 160 12.50 -21.41 -2.73
C THR A 160 12.43 -22.92 -2.54
N ASN A 161 11.25 -23.46 -2.19
CA ASN A 161 11.06 -24.90 -1.98
C ASN A 161 10.85 -25.69 -3.27
N GLU A 162 10.35 -25.05 -4.33
CA GLU A 162 10.23 -25.68 -5.66
C GLU A 162 11.57 -25.73 -6.39
N ILE A 163 12.46 -24.74 -6.17
CA ILE A 163 13.84 -24.76 -6.65
C ILE A 163 14.71 -25.79 -5.88
N LEU A 164 14.29 -26.14 -4.66
CA LEU A 164 14.95 -27.13 -3.79
C LEU A 164 14.45 -28.57 -3.99
N ARG A 165 13.54 -28.83 -4.93
CA ARG A 165 12.96 -30.15 -5.21
C ARG A 165 13.37 -30.71 -6.57
#